data_AF-A0A7V8TTF5-F1
#
_entry.id   AF-A0A7V8TTF5-F1
#
_cell.length_a   1.000
_cell.length_b   1.000
_cell.length_c   1.000
_cell.angle_alpha   90.00
_cell.angle_beta   90.00
_cell.angle_gamma   90.00
#
_symmetry.space_group_name_H-M   'P 1'
#
loop_
_entity.id
_entity.type
_entity.pdbx_description
1 polymer ?
#
loop_
_entity_poly.entity_id
_entity_poly.type
_entity_poly.pdbx_seq_one_letter_code
_entity_poly.pdbx_strand_id
1 'polypeptide(L)'
;MDDLDLAIYKVVHDFPGGAPKLAPLVGMNAGTLSNKADPGMDSHQLTVRQAVAISHATKDARILHAQARALGFVCIPCGDYSGLSDLELLDSYAEWHAEIGQTAQAVRDAIADRRISAEEVRKVRRELYEDMARGFEFLARLESLQE
;
A
#
# COMPACT_ATOMS: atom_id res chain seq x y z
N MET A 1 4.88 -20.39 7.93
CA MET A 1 5.12 -19.18 7.15
C MET A 1 3.79 -18.49 7.01
N ASP A 2 3.61 -17.42 7.75
CA ASP A 2 2.43 -16.57 7.60
C ASP A 2 2.62 -15.59 6.43
N ASP A 3 1.61 -14.76 6.18
CA ASP A 3 1.63 -13.78 5.09
C ASP A 3 2.68 -12.66 5.30
N LEU A 4 3.02 -12.36 6.57
CA LEU A 4 4.01 -11.34 6.91
C LEU A 4 5.43 -11.84 6.64
N ASP A 5 5.74 -13.07 7.05
CA ASP A 5 6.98 -13.77 6.73
C ASP A 5 7.25 -13.80 5.23
N LEU A 6 6.22 -14.16 4.44
CA LEU A 6 6.31 -14.23 2.99
C LEU A 6 6.54 -12.85 2.37
N ALA A 7 5.86 -11.82 2.88
CA ALA A 7 6.05 -10.44 2.42
C ALA A 7 7.46 -9.95 2.69
N ILE A 8 8.00 -10.19 3.88
CA ILE A 8 9.37 -9.84 4.26
C ILE A 8 10.38 -10.52 3.32
N TYR A 9 10.27 -11.84 3.15
CA TYR A 9 11.16 -12.62 2.29
C TYR A 9 11.17 -12.07 0.86
N LYS A 10 9.97 -11.88 0.29
CA LYS A 10 9.80 -11.41 -1.09
C LYS A 10 10.32 -9.99 -1.29
N VAL A 11 10.03 -9.04 -0.39
CA VAL A 11 10.52 -7.66 -0.55
C VAL A 11 12.04 -7.61 -0.59
N VAL A 12 12.72 -8.43 0.22
CA VAL A 12 14.19 -8.47 0.24
C VAL A 12 14.76 -9.17 -1.00
N HIS A 13 14.14 -10.27 -1.46
CA HIS A 13 14.67 -11.08 -2.55
C HIS A 13 14.29 -10.58 -3.95
N ASP A 14 13.13 -9.94 -4.09
CA ASP A 14 12.68 -9.34 -5.35
C ASP A 14 13.37 -8.00 -5.62
N PHE A 15 13.98 -7.37 -4.60
CA PHE A 15 14.76 -6.15 -4.80
C PHE A 15 15.91 -6.39 -5.80
N PRO A 16 16.15 -5.51 -6.79
CA PRO A 16 17.24 -5.69 -7.74
C PRO A 16 18.60 -5.89 -7.06
N GLY A 17 19.16 -7.10 -7.18
CA GLY A 17 20.42 -7.50 -6.52
C GLY A 17 20.26 -7.96 -5.07
N GLY A 18 19.03 -8.19 -4.61
CA GLY A 18 18.65 -8.84 -3.36
C GLY A 18 19.20 -8.19 -2.09
N ALA A 19 19.33 -9.00 -1.04
CA ALA A 19 19.92 -8.58 0.22
C ALA A 19 21.30 -7.91 0.10
N PRO A 20 22.23 -8.35 -0.79
CA PRO A 20 23.51 -7.67 -0.98
C PRO A 20 23.42 -6.20 -1.39
N LYS A 21 22.43 -5.84 -2.20
CA LYS A 21 22.21 -4.45 -2.64
C LYS A 21 21.31 -3.66 -1.70
N LEU A 22 20.34 -4.33 -1.07
CA LEU A 22 19.41 -3.68 -0.16
C LEU A 22 20.02 -3.37 1.22
N ALA A 23 20.80 -4.28 1.78
CA ALA A 23 21.28 -4.16 3.17
C ALA A 23 22.05 -2.86 3.45
N PRO A 24 22.96 -2.38 2.58
CA PRO A 24 23.64 -1.10 2.79
C PRO A 24 22.69 0.11 2.85
N LEU A 25 21.57 0.08 2.11
CA LEU A 25 20.58 1.16 2.08
C LEU A 25 19.80 1.29 3.40
N VAL A 26 19.75 0.20 4.17
CA VAL A 26 19.02 0.11 5.44
C VAL A 26 19.96 -0.08 6.64
N GLY A 27 21.26 0.20 6.46
CA GLY A 27 22.26 0.17 7.53
C GLY A 27 22.55 -1.23 8.08
N MET A 28 22.46 -2.28 7.25
CA MET A 28 22.74 -3.67 7.63
C MET A 28 23.80 -4.29 6.74
N ASN A 29 24.39 -5.40 7.19
CA ASN A 29 25.16 -6.28 6.33
C ASN A 29 24.23 -7.30 5.62
N ALA A 30 24.66 -7.80 4.46
CA ALA A 30 23.85 -8.67 3.60
C ALA A 30 23.44 -10.00 4.27
N GLY A 31 24.33 -10.59 5.06
CA GLY A 31 24.05 -11.84 5.79
C GLY A 31 23.00 -11.63 6.89
N THR A 32 23.11 -10.55 7.65
CA THR A 32 22.13 -10.16 8.66
C THR A 32 20.78 -9.88 8.05
N LEU A 33 20.70 -9.17 6.92
CA LEU A 33 19.41 -8.93 6.25
C LEU A 33 18.83 -10.24 5.71
N SER A 34 19.65 -11.11 5.12
CA SER A 34 19.20 -12.43 4.63
C SER A 34 18.64 -13.28 5.77
N ASN A 35 19.38 -13.39 6.88
CA ASN A 35 18.93 -14.12 8.06
C ASN A 35 17.66 -13.50 8.66
N LYS A 36 17.51 -12.18 8.59
CA LYS A 36 16.32 -11.48 9.07
C LYS A 36 15.09 -11.64 8.18
N ALA A 37 15.32 -11.94 6.91
CA ALA A 37 14.27 -12.19 5.94
C ALA A 37 13.93 -13.68 5.82
N ASP A 38 14.71 -14.55 6.46
CA ASP A 38 14.52 -16.00 6.44
C ASP A 38 13.43 -16.40 7.45
N PRO A 39 12.27 -16.90 6.99
CA PRO A 39 11.18 -17.32 7.86
C PRO A 39 11.50 -18.56 8.69
N GLY A 40 12.59 -19.27 8.39
CA GLY A 40 13.10 -20.37 9.22
C GLY A 40 14.00 -19.91 10.38
N MET A 41 14.30 -18.60 10.47
CA MET A 41 15.29 -18.06 11.40
C MET A 41 14.64 -17.35 12.60
N ASP A 42 14.16 -18.12 13.57
CA ASP A 42 13.40 -17.60 14.73
C ASP A 42 14.16 -16.55 15.57
N SER A 43 15.49 -16.63 15.61
CA SER A 43 16.35 -15.77 16.45
C SER A 43 16.58 -14.36 15.90
N HIS A 44 16.37 -14.14 14.59
CA HIS A 44 16.75 -12.91 13.92
C HIS A 44 15.54 -12.25 13.28
N GLN A 45 14.60 -11.73 14.07
CA GLN A 45 13.42 -11.06 13.50
C GLN A 45 13.72 -9.62 13.06
N LEU A 46 13.03 -9.12 12.03
CA LEU A 46 13.02 -7.71 11.69
C LEU A 46 12.31 -6.90 12.78
N THR A 47 12.89 -5.76 13.16
CA THR A 47 12.15 -4.79 13.98
C THR A 47 11.19 -3.99 13.10
N VAL A 48 10.15 -3.39 13.70
CA VAL A 48 9.21 -2.52 12.97
C VAL A 48 9.94 -1.37 12.27
N ARG A 49 10.95 -0.77 12.91
CA ARG A 49 11.76 0.30 12.28
C ARG A 49 12.52 -0.20 11.05
N GLN A 50 13.01 -1.43 11.08
CA GLN A 50 13.71 -2.04 9.95
C GLN A 50 12.75 -2.36 8.80
N ALA A 51 11.56 -2.87 9.10
CA ALA A 51 10.50 -3.10 8.11
C ALA A 51 10.10 -1.79 7.39
N VAL A 52 9.97 -0.69 8.13
CA VAL A 52 9.71 0.65 7.55
C VAL A 52 10.87 1.10 6.68
N ALA A 53 12.12 0.98 7.15
CA ALA A 53 13.29 1.38 6.37
C ALA A 53 13.42 0.58 5.05
N ILE A 54 13.18 -0.73 5.10
CA ILE A 54 13.13 -1.61 3.93
C ILE A 54 12.03 -1.16 2.97
N SER A 55 10.80 -0.99 3.45
CA SER A 55 9.66 -0.57 2.62
C SER A 55 9.94 0.79 1.95
N HIS A 56 10.56 1.72 2.67
CA HIS A 56 10.93 3.03 2.13
C HIS A 56 12.05 2.95 1.07
N ALA A 57 13.08 2.14 1.30
CA ALA A 57 14.21 1.99 0.37
C ALA A 57 13.81 1.25 -0.92
N THR A 58 12.90 0.28 -0.81
CA THR A 58 12.41 -0.52 -1.94
C THR A 58 11.22 0.11 -2.66
N LYS A 59 10.57 1.11 -2.05
CA LYS A 59 9.27 1.65 -2.48
C LYS A 59 8.20 0.55 -2.59
N ASP A 60 8.28 -0.44 -1.70
CA ASP A 60 7.43 -1.61 -1.67
C ASP A 60 6.70 -1.73 -0.33
N ALA A 61 5.38 -1.55 -0.36
CA ALA A 61 4.54 -1.55 0.83
C ALA A 61 3.99 -2.96 1.19
N ARG A 62 4.47 -4.05 0.56
CA ARG A 62 3.94 -5.41 0.82
C ARG A 62 4.00 -5.80 2.30
N ILE A 63 5.07 -5.43 3.00
CA ILE A 63 5.21 -5.71 4.45
C ILE A 63 4.12 -4.96 5.24
N LEU A 64 3.91 -3.68 4.96
CA LEU A 64 2.86 -2.88 5.59
C LEU A 64 1.46 -3.47 5.33
N HIS A 65 1.16 -3.85 4.10
CA HIS A 65 -0.12 -4.47 3.76
C HIS A 65 -0.32 -5.82 4.45
N ALA A 66 0.73 -6.63 4.62
CA ALA A 66 0.65 -7.88 5.36
C ALA A 66 0.39 -7.63 6.85
N GLN A 67 1.04 -6.64 7.45
CA GLN A 67 0.77 -6.21 8.83
C GLN A 67 -0.68 -5.78 9.03
N ALA A 68 -1.21 -4.97 8.12
CA ALA A 68 -2.60 -4.52 8.17
C ALA A 68 -3.58 -5.69 8.06
N ARG A 69 -3.37 -6.60 7.08
CA ARG A 69 -4.22 -7.79 6.92
C ARG A 69 -4.22 -8.69 8.15
N ALA A 70 -3.06 -8.88 8.77
CA ALA A 70 -2.94 -9.69 9.99
C ALA A 70 -3.79 -9.14 11.15
N LEU A 71 -4.12 -7.85 11.13
CA LEU A 71 -4.91 -7.16 12.13
C LEU A 71 -6.35 -6.86 11.67
N GLY A 72 -6.74 -7.26 10.46
CA GLY A 72 -8.06 -6.96 9.90
C GLY A 72 -8.22 -5.52 9.38
N PHE A 73 -7.12 -4.85 9.07
CA PHE A 73 -7.09 -3.50 8.50
C PHE A 73 -6.69 -3.50 7.02
N VAL A 74 -7.00 -2.40 6.34
CA VAL A 74 -6.48 -2.08 5.01
C VAL A 74 -5.56 -0.86 5.11
N CYS A 75 -4.54 -0.80 4.24
CA CYS A 75 -3.72 0.40 4.07
C CYS A 75 -4.06 1.02 2.73
N ILE A 76 -4.27 2.33 2.74
CA ILE A 76 -4.49 3.15 1.56
C ILE A 76 -3.33 4.16 1.52
N PRO A 77 -2.65 4.32 0.38
CA PRO A 77 -1.58 5.31 0.26
C PRO A 77 -2.13 6.71 0.54
N CYS A 78 -1.48 7.45 1.43
CA CYS A 78 -1.70 8.88 1.54
C CYS A 78 -0.85 9.59 0.48
N GLY A 79 -1.47 10.38 -0.40
CA GLY A 79 -0.75 11.34 -1.23
C GLY A 79 -0.20 12.52 -0.42
N ASP A 80 0.61 13.36 -1.07
CA ASP A 80 1.00 14.66 -0.51
C ASP A 80 -0.09 15.67 -0.88
N TYR A 81 -0.86 16.09 0.12
CA TYR A 81 -2.00 16.99 -0.05
C TYR A 81 -1.75 18.36 0.60
N SER A 82 -0.48 18.68 0.89
CA SER A 82 -0.10 19.96 1.49
C SER A 82 -0.06 21.09 0.46
N GLY A 83 -0.60 22.26 0.81
CA GLY A 83 -0.36 23.52 0.07
C GLY A 83 -1.39 23.93 -0.99
N LEU A 84 -2.64 23.48 -0.90
CA LEU A 84 -3.70 23.80 -1.86
C LEU A 84 -4.77 24.73 -1.24
N SER A 85 -5.36 25.60 -2.06
CA SER A 85 -6.33 26.67 -1.74
C SER A 85 -7.79 26.19 -1.68
N ASP A 86 -8.65 26.98 -1.02
CA ASP A 86 -10.08 26.72 -0.81
C ASP A 86 -10.89 26.44 -2.10
N LEU A 87 -10.51 27.05 -3.23
CA LEU A 87 -11.18 26.82 -4.52
C LEU A 87 -11.03 25.38 -4.99
N GLU A 88 -9.98 24.68 -4.55
CA GLU A 88 -9.67 23.30 -4.92
C GLU A 88 -10.47 22.27 -4.11
N LEU A 89 -11.29 22.70 -3.13
CA LEU A 89 -12.09 21.78 -2.30
C LEU A 89 -13.33 21.28 -3.04
N LEU A 90 -14.07 22.16 -3.73
CA LEU A 90 -15.24 21.77 -4.53
C LEU A 90 -14.82 20.90 -5.72
N ASP A 91 -13.71 21.24 -6.38
CA ASP A 91 -13.14 20.42 -7.44
C ASP A 91 -12.71 19.05 -6.92
N SER A 92 -12.04 18.99 -5.75
CA SER A 92 -11.68 17.72 -5.10
C SER A 92 -12.90 16.86 -4.76
N TYR A 93 -13.99 17.48 -4.28
CA TYR A 93 -15.24 16.78 -4.01
C TYR A 93 -15.87 16.22 -5.30
N ALA A 94 -15.89 17.01 -6.37
CA ALA A 94 -16.40 16.57 -7.67
C ALA A 94 -15.56 15.43 -8.27
N GLU A 95 -14.23 15.52 -8.18
CA GLU A 95 -13.29 14.47 -8.60
C GLU A 95 -13.51 13.18 -7.80
N TRP A 96 -13.62 13.26 -6.48
CA TRP A 96 -13.91 12.09 -5.65
C TRP A 96 -15.23 11.41 -6.07
N HIS A 97 -16.29 12.19 -6.31
CA HIS A 97 -17.55 11.64 -6.81
C HIS A 97 -17.47 11.05 -8.22
N ALA A 98 -16.59 11.58 -9.08
CA ALA A 98 -16.30 10.95 -10.36
C ALA A 98 -15.63 9.58 -10.18
N GLU A 99 -14.70 9.42 -9.25
CA GLU A 99 -14.07 8.13 -8.91
C GLU A 99 -15.06 7.13 -8.32
N ILE A 100 -15.99 7.57 -7.47
CA ILE A 100 -17.12 6.74 -7.01
C ILE A 100 -17.92 6.22 -8.22
N GLY A 101 -18.15 7.09 -9.22
CA GLY A 101 -18.81 6.72 -10.47
C GLY A 101 -18.04 5.67 -11.28
N GLN A 102 -16.72 5.78 -11.36
CA GLN A 102 -15.84 4.81 -12.03
C GLN A 102 -15.88 3.45 -11.32
N THR A 103 -15.86 3.45 -9.98
CA THR A 103 -16.03 2.24 -9.16
C THR A 103 -17.39 1.59 -9.43
N ALA A 104 -18.48 2.36 -9.42
CA ALA A 104 -19.81 1.86 -9.71
C ALA A 104 -19.92 1.26 -11.12
N GLN A 105 -19.28 1.90 -12.10
CA GLN A 105 -19.19 1.41 -13.48
C GLN A 105 -18.44 0.08 -13.55
N ALA A 106 -17.28 -0.04 -12.89
CA ALA A 106 -16.51 -1.28 -12.85
C ALA A 106 -17.27 -2.44 -12.18
N VAL A 107 -18.00 -2.17 -11.11
CA VAL A 107 -18.88 -3.15 -10.46
C VAL A 107 -19.99 -3.59 -11.41
N ARG A 108 -20.65 -2.64 -12.09
CA ARG A 108 -21.71 -2.96 -13.06
C ARG A 108 -21.20 -3.86 -14.18
N ASP A 109 -20.03 -3.57 -14.71
CA ASP A 109 -19.42 -4.35 -15.79
C ASP A 109 -19.09 -5.77 -15.30
N ALA A 110 -18.50 -5.89 -14.10
CA ALA A 110 -18.10 -7.18 -13.51
C ALA A 110 -19.28 -8.13 -13.24
N ILE A 111 -20.49 -7.62 -13.02
CA ILE A 111 -21.69 -8.43 -12.76
C ILE A 111 -22.53 -8.68 -14.01
N ALA A 112 -22.21 -8.03 -15.13
CA ALA A 112 -23.05 -8.00 -16.33
C ALA A 112 -23.27 -9.39 -16.95
N ASP A 113 -22.23 -10.24 -16.96
CA ASP A 113 -22.26 -11.57 -17.54
C ASP A 113 -22.60 -12.69 -16.51
N ARG A 114 -22.91 -12.30 -15.26
CA ARG A 114 -23.19 -13.17 -14.12
C ARG A 114 -22.03 -14.11 -13.73
N ARG A 115 -20.79 -13.81 -14.14
CA ARG A 115 -19.59 -14.59 -13.81
C ARG A 115 -18.40 -13.67 -13.55
N ILE A 116 -18.15 -13.39 -12.27
CA ILE A 116 -17.04 -12.54 -11.88
C ILE A 116 -15.70 -13.27 -12.02
N SER A 117 -14.84 -12.77 -12.89
CA SER A 117 -13.48 -13.24 -13.10
C SER A 117 -12.47 -12.62 -12.11
N ALA A 118 -11.30 -13.25 -11.98
CA ALA A 118 -10.23 -12.72 -11.14
C ALA A 118 -9.68 -11.37 -11.64
N GLU A 119 -9.77 -11.09 -12.96
CA GLU A 119 -9.39 -9.79 -13.51
C GLU A 119 -10.42 -8.71 -13.16
N GLU A 120 -11.71 -9.03 -13.20
CA GLU A 120 -12.75 -8.08 -12.80
C GLU A 120 -12.66 -7.74 -11.31
N VAL A 121 -12.39 -8.73 -10.45
CA VAL A 121 -12.12 -8.45 -9.02
C VAL A 121 -10.89 -7.56 -8.85
N ARG A 122 -9.82 -7.77 -9.64
CA ARG A 122 -8.63 -6.89 -9.60
C ARG A 122 -8.96 -5.47 -10.06
N LYS A 123 -9.76 -5.32 -11.12
CA LYS A 123 -10.25 -4.02 -11.60
C LYS A 123 -11.07 -3.32 -10.51
N VAL A 124 -12.13 -3.95 -10.02
CA VAL A 124 -12.99 -3.37 -8.96
C VAL A 124 -12.18 -2.98 -7.72
N ARG A 125 -11.23 -3.83 -7.31
CA ARG A 125 -10.36 -3.50 -6.18
C ARG A 125 -9.53 -2.24 -6.44
N ARG A 126 -8.97 -2.08 -7.63
CA ARG A 126 -8.17 -0.90 -7.97
C ARG A 126 -9.03 0.37 -7.90
N GLU A 127 -10.18 0.39 -8.59
CA GLU A 127 -11.08 1.55 -8.61
C GLU A 127 -11.55 1.92 -7.19
N LEU A 128 -11.89 0.92 -6.37
CA LEU A 128 -12.31 1.14 -4.98
C LEU A 128 -11.19 1.77 -4.13
N TYR A 129 -9.94 1.36 -4.35
CA TYR A 129 -8.79 1.94 -3.64
C TYR A 129 -8.50 3.37 -4.11
N GLU A 130 -8.69 3.66 -5.40
CA GLU A 130 -8.55 5.00 -5.98
C GLU A 130 -9.62 5.96 -5.44
N ASP A 131 -10.89 5.55 -5.43
CA ASP A 131 -12.00 6.27 -4.78
C ASP A 131 -11.68 6.57 -3.30
N MET A 132 -11.35 5.55 -2.51
CA MET A 132 -11.05 5.75 -1.10
C MET A 132 -9.86 6.70 -0.89
N ALA A 133 -8.81 6.62 -1.71
CA ALA A 133 -7.67 7.52 -1.64
C ALA A 133 -8.08 8.99 -1.90
N ARG A 134 -8.98 9.25 -2.85
CA ARG A 134 -9.54 10.58 -3.10
C ARG A 134 -10.46 11.07 -1.97
N GLY A 135 -11.21 10.17 -1.35
CA GLY A 135 -11.99 10.50 -0.14
C GLY A 135 -11.10 10.94 1.03
N PHE A 136 -9.98 10.25 1.26
CA PHE A 136 -9.00 10.65 2.27
C PHE A 136 -8.24 11.94 1.91
N GLU A 137 -7.95 12.16 0.63
CA GLU A 137 -7.43 13.44 0.14
C GLU A 137 -8.37 14.59 0.47
N PHE A 138 -9.64 14.45 0.12
CA PHE A 138 -10.66 15.46 0.39
C PHE A 138 -10.77 15.75 1.90
N LEU A 139 -10.77 14.71 2.74
CA LEU A 139 -10.78 14.87 4.20
C LEU A 139 -9.56 15.64 4.70
N ALA A 140 -8.36 15.28 4.26
CA ALA A 140 -7.13 15.97 4.65
C ALA A 140 -7.13 17.45 4.23
N ARG A 141 -7.66 17.75 3.03
CA ARG A 141 -7.85 19.14 2.56
C ARG A 141 -8.83 19.89 3.47
N LEU A 142 -9.97 19.29 3.79
CA LEU A 142 -10.95 19.89 4.70
C LEU A 142 -10.38 20.15 6.09
N GLU A 143 -9.59 19.22 6.63
CA GLU A 143 -8.89 19.37 7.92
C GLU A 143 -7.88 20.52 7.90
N SER A 144 -7.20 20.75 6.77
CA SER A 144 -6.24 21.86 6.64
C SER A 144 -6.88 23.26 6.72
N LEU A 145 -8.20 23.34 6.53
CA LEU A 145 -8.99 24.58 6.63
C LEU A 145 -9.59 24.81 8.03
N GLN A 146 -9.37 23.91 8.99
CA GLN A 146 -9.80 24.13 10.37
C GLN A 146 -8.93 25.19 11.06
N GLU A 147 -9.59 26.16 11.72
CA GLU A 147 -8.96 27.18 12.58
C GLU A 147 -8.53 26.60 13.94
#